data_AF-A0A2D5Y1F2-F1
#
_entry.id   AF-A0A2D5Y1F2-F1
#
_cell.length_a   1.000
_cell.length_b   1.000
_cell.length_c   1.000
_cell.angle_alpha   90.00
_cell.angle_beta   90.00
_cell.angle_gamma   90.00
#
_symmetry.space_group_name_H-M   'P 1'
#
loop_
_entity.id
_entity.type
_entity.pdbx_description
1 polymer ?
#
loop_
_entity_poly.entity_id
_entity_poly.type
_entity_poly.pdbx_seq_one_letter_code
_entity_poly.pdbx_strand_id
1 'polypeptide(L)'
;MSEIEALLAEIETFTQNSMNKALADEQRGITLIITMSVIVFLTSIFFAYLLGRSISKPVSDMTAAMNELSSGNLEVETPTATFKDEIQDMAKAMEVFRQNMLETRKMEAERAEAEKRAEAERKRMMLELANDFDSRVGGMVSSLAAASTELQSSAETMRKIADDTSSASQTVAASSEEASTNVSTVASAMEEMSASVSEIAAQVSKAKTQSNDTADNAKNANATVGDLNELADNIGEVVIAIQDIAEQTNLLALNATIEAARAGEAGKGFAVVADEVKKLATETSKKTEEIGGRISQIQEATRKSVEAMERIINNVAGIDESVTGVSAAVEEQNATTTEISRSIVEASQGARQVSEIILNVQKGASETGSSADAVFEASTEVAKLSDGLKSAVDAFLHQVRSDNSDGNEQNQDVKDVA
;
A
#
# COMPACT_ATOMS: atom_id res chain seq x y z
N MET A 1 24.64 -31.61 191.04
CA MET A 1 24.47 -30.33 190.32
C MET A 1 25.44 -30.24 189.12
N SER A 2 25.67 -31.33 188.36
CA SER A 2 26.62 -31.33 187.21
C SER A 2 26.11 -32.04 185.94
N GLU A 3 24.82 -32.33 185.82
CA GLU A 3 24.22 -32.92 184.59
C GLU A 3 23.52 -31.88 183.69
N ILE A 4 23.18 -30.70 184.20
CA ILE A 4 22.46 -29.67 183.43
C ILE A 4 23.40 -28.88 182.48
N GLU A 5 24.67 -28.68 182.85
CA GLU A 5 25.64 -27.99 181.98
C GLU A 5 25.99 -28.81 180.72
N ALA A 6 26.00 -30.14 180.80
CA ALA A 6 26.29 -30.99 179.65
C ALA A 6 25.19 -30.91 178.57
N LEU A 7 23.93 -30.79 178.99
CA LEU A 7 22.78 -30.77 178.08
C LEU A 7 22.62 -29.42 177.37
N LEU A 8 23.03 -28.32 178.00
CA LEU A 8 23.08 -26.99 177.37
C LEU A 8 24.16 -26.90 176.29
N ALA A 9 25.34 -27.49 176.52
CA ALA A 9 26.41 -27.51 175.52
C ALA A 9 26.03 -28.33 174.26
N GLU A 10 25.27 -29.41 174.41
CA GLU A 10 24.83 -30.23 173.27
C GLU A 10 23.79 -29.51 172.40
N ILE A 11 22.89 -28.72 173.00
CA ILE A 11 21.90 -27.92 172.27
C ILE A 11 22.57 -26.78 171.48
N GLU A 12 23.56 -26.10 172.06
CA GLU A 12 24.27 -25.01 171.37
C GLU A 12 25.02 -25.54 170.13
N THR A 13 25.68 -26.70 170.28
CA THR A 13 26.41 -27.35 169.17
C THR A 13 25.47 -27.84 168.06
N PHE A 14 24.28 -28.35 168.39
CA PHE A 14 23.29 -28.77 167.39
C PHE A 14 22.69 -27.57 166.62
N THR A 15 22.42 -26.47 167.34
CA THR A 15 21.85 -25.26 166.72
C THR A 15 22.83 -24.61 165.74
N GLN A 16 24.13 -24.60 166.07
CA GLN A 16 25.16 -24.00 165.23
C GLN A 16 25.45 -24.82 163.96
N ASN A 17 25.42 -26.15 164.05
CA ASN A 17 25.56 -27.01 162.87
C ASN A 17 24.37 -26.93 161.91
N SER A 18 23.16 -26.71 162.45
CA SER A 18 21.94 -26.56 161.64
C SER A 18 21.98 -25.28 160.79
N MET A 19 22.48 -24.18 161.36
CA MET A 19 22.55 -22.88 160.69
C MET A 19 23.61 -22.85 159.57
N ASN A 20 24.76 -23.50 159.77
CA ASN A 20 25.80 -23.59 158.74
C ASN A 20 25.39 -24.45 157.53
N LYS A 21 24.53 -25.46 157.73
CA LYS A 21 23.98 -26.24 156.60
C LYS A 21 23.00 -25.42 155.76
N ALA A 22 22.17 -24.58 156.38
CA ALA A 22 21.20 -23.76 155.67
C ALA A 22 21.86 -22.72 154.74
N LEU A 23 22.94 -22.06 155.19
CA LEU A 23 23.68 -21.09 154.36
C LEU A 23 24.43 -21.72 153.18
N ALA A 24 24.90 -22.97 153.30
CA ALA A 24 25.60 -23.66 152.24
C ALA A 24 24.68 -24.07 151.07
N ASP A 25 23.41 -24.38 151.36
CA ASP A 25 22.43 -24.73 150.32
C ASP A 25 21.92 -23.48 149.56
N GLU A 26 21.86 -22.32 150.21
CA GLU A 26 21.51 -21.04 149.55
C GLU A 26 22.53 -20.62 148.49
N GLN A 27 23.84 -20.74 148.77
CA GLN A 27 24.89 -20.41 147.79
C GLN A 27 24.94 -21.38 146.60
N ARG A 28 24.60 -22.66 146.79
CA ARG A 28 24.52 -23.65 145.69
C ARG A 28 23.37 -23.35 144.74
N GLY A 29 22.23 -22.88 145.24
CA GLY A 29 21.08 -22.51 144.41
C GLY A 29 21.37 -21.36 143.44
N ILE A 30 22.02 -20.29 143.93
CA ILE A 30 22.33 -19.11 143.11
C ILE A 30 23.37 -19.44 142.02
N THR A 31 24.37 -20.26 142.34
CA THR A 31 25.43 -20.63 141.38
C THR A 31 24.92 -21.47 140.20
N LEU A 32 23.91 -22.33 140.43
CA LEU A 32 23.26 -23.13 139.39
C LEU A 32 22.43 -22.28 138.41
N ILE A 33 21.74 -21.24 138.89
CA ILE A 33 20.91 -20.39 138.03
C ILE A 33 21.76 -19.53 137.07
N ILE A 34 22.90 -19.01 137.56
CA ILE A 34 23.82 -18.20 136.74
C ILE A 34 24.47 -19.06 135.65
N THR A 35 24.93 -20.26 135.97
CA THR A 35 25.55 -21.17 135.00
C THR A 35 24.57 -21.59 133.90
N MET A 36 23.30 -21.87 134.25
CA MET A 36 22.29 -22.25 133.26
C MET A 36 21.94 -21.08 132.31
N SER A 37 21.90 -19.85 132.83
CA SER A 37 21.60 -18.64 132.04
C SER A 37 22.70 -18.33 131.00
N VAL A 38 23.97 -18.52 131.36
CA VAL A 38 25.11 -18.31 130.44
C VAL A 38 25.11 -19.32 129.29
N ILE A 39 24.76 -20.58 129.58
CA ILE A 39 24.68 -21.63 128.55
C ILE A 39 23.59 -21.29 127.51
N VAL A 40 22.41 -20.88 127.95
CA VAL A 40 21.31 -20.51 127.04
C VAL A 40 21.69 -19.32 126.16
N PHE A 41 22.36 -18.31 126.72
CA PHE A 41 22.80 -17.14 125.96
C PHE A 41 23.84 -17.50 124.88
N LEU A 42 24.83 -18.33 125.22
CA LEU A 42 25.85 -18.78 124.26
C LEU A 42 25.26 -19.67 123.15
N THR A 43 24.31 -20.56 123.49
CA THR A 43 23.63 -21.39 122.47
C THR A 43 22.79 -20.57 121.50
N SER A 44 22.17 -19.48 121.97
CA SER A 44 21.35 -18.59 121.13
C SER A 44 22.21 -17.84 120.11
N ILE A 45 23.39 -17.35 120.52
CA ILE A 45 24.35 -16.69 119.63
C ILE A 45 24.88 -17.67 118.58
N PHE A 46 25.17 -18.91 118.98
CA PHE A 46 25.64 -19.96 118.07
C PHE A 46 24.58 -20.32 117.02
N PHE A 47 23.31 -20.48 117.42
CA PHE A 47 22.21 -20.72 116.48
C PHE A 47 21.93 -19.53 115.56
N ALA A 48 22.03 -18.29 116.05
CA ALA A 48 21.87 -17.09 115.22
C ALA A 48 22.96 -16.99 114.14
N TYR A 49 24.21 -17.31 114.48
CA TYR A 49 25.31 -17.35 113.52
C TYR A 49 25.12 -18.45 112.46
N LEU A 50 24.66 -19.64 112.87
CA LEU A 50 24.38 -20.74 111.95
C LEU A 50 23.23 -20.41 110.99
N LEU A 51 22.11 -19.85 111.46
CA LEU A 51 20.99 -19.46 110.60
C LEU A 51 21.35 -18.33 109.63
N GLY A 52 22.12 -17.33 110.09
CA GLY A 52 22.58 -16.24 109.22
C GLY A 52 23.49 -16.75 108.09
N ARG A 53 24.35 -17.72 108.38
CA ARG A 53 25.25 -18.32 107.37
C ARG A 53 24.56 -19.37 106.50
N SER A 54 23.57 -20.09 107.03
CA SER A 54 22.85 -21.18 106.36
C SER A 54 21.70 -20.71 105.48
N ILE A 55 21.05 -19.59 105.82
CA ILE A 55 19.81 -19.14 105.14
C ILE A 55 20.00 -17.73 104.57
N SER A 56 20.37 -16.75 105.41
CA SER A 56 20.38 -15.35 104.98
C SER A 56 21.38 -15.06 103.87
N LYS A 57 22.58 -15.66 103.91
CA LYS A 57 23.59 -15.45 102.86
C LYS A 57 23.17 -16.08 101.51
N PRO A 58 22.80 -17.37 101.42
CA PRO A 58 22.32 -17.95 100.15
C PRO A 58 21.08 -17.25 99.56
N VAL A 59 20.13 -16.82 100.40
CA VAL A 59 18.95 -16.06 99.93
C VAL A 59 19.33 -14.69 99.38
N SER A 60 20.28 -14.00 100.02
CA SER A 60 20.80 -12.72 99.52
C SER A 60 21.51 -12.89 98.17
N ASP A 61 22.33 -13.93 98.02
CA ASP A 61 23.06 -14.23 96.78
C ASP A 61 22.08 -14.59 95.64
N MET A 62 21.02 -15.36 95.93
CA MET A 62 19.92 -15.63 94.99
C MET A 62 19.19 -14.33 94.59
N THR A 63 18.91 -13.44 95.55
CA THR A 63 18.20 -12.19 95.27
C THR A 63 19.02 -11.26 94.37
N ALA A 64 20.34 -11.18 94.62
CA ALA A 64 21.25 -10.41 93.78
C ALA A 64 21.33 -10.97 92.36
N ALA A 65 21.51 -12.29 92.21
CA ALA A 65 21.55 -12.95 90.91
C ALA A 65 20.22 -12.79 90.14
N MET A 66 19.07 -12.86 90.82
CA MET A 66 17.76 -12.63 90.19
C MET A 66 17.58 -11.19 89.71
N ASN A 67 18.07 -10.20 90.47
CA ASN A 67 18.04 -8.80 90.04
C ASN A 67 18.90 -8.58 88.79
N GLU A 68 20.11 -9.13 88.75
CA GLU A 68 20.97 -9.07 87.55
C GLU A 68 20.31 -9.75 86.35
N LEU A 69 19.73 -10.93 86.56
CA LEU A 69 19.05 -11.68 85.50
C LEU A 69 17.82 -10.92 84.97
N SER A 70 17.04 -10.30 85.85
CA SER A 70 15.89 -9.46 85.47
C SER A 70 16.29 -8.17 84.74
N SER A 71 17.52 -7.68 84.98
CA SER A 71 18.08 -6.52 84.30
C SER A 71 18.67 -6.85 82.91
N GLY A 72 18.59 -8.12 82.49
CA GLY A 72 19.05 -8.57 81.17
C GLY A 72 20.50 -9.07 81.13
N ASN A 73 21.18 -9.17 82.28
CA ASN A 73 22.51 -9.78 82.38
C ASN A 73 22.39 -11.32 82.46
N LEU A 74 22.58 -12.00 81.34
CA LEU A 74 22.50 -13.47 81.24
C LEU A 74 23.82 -14.18 81.56
N GLU A 75 24.89 -13.42 81.80
CA GLU A 75 26.23 -13.94 82.16
C GLU A 75 26.40 -14.13 83.67
N VAL A 76 25.40 -13.77 84.48
CA VAL A 76 25.45 -13.98 85.93
C VAL A 76 25.54 -15.47 86.26
N GLU A 77 26.55 -15.86 87.06
CA GLU A 77 26.66 -17.22 87.57
C GLU A 77 25.56 -17.49 88.60
N THR A 78 24.70 -18.48 88.36
CA THR A 78 23.69 -18.88 89.34
C THR A 78 24.36 -19.49 90.58
N PRO A 79 24.17 -18.92 91.79
CA PRO A 79 24.76 -19.49 93.00
C PRO A 79 24.38 -20.96 93.21
N THR A 80 25.38 -21.85 93.34
CA THR A 80 25.16 -23.27 93.61
C THR A 80 24.85 -23.50 95.09
N ALA A 81 23.67 -24.05 95.40
CA ALA A 81 23.34 -24.47 96.75
C ALA A 81 24.14 -25.72 97.16
N THR A 82 24.92 -25.62 98.25
CA THR A 82 25.72 -26.73 98.81
C THR A 82 24.86 -27.76 99.56
N PHE A 83 23.65 -27.38 100.00
CA PHE A 83 22.73 -28.22 100.76
C PHE A 83 21.51 -28.60 99.92
N LYS A 84 20.94 -29.79 100.17
CA LYS A 84 19.70 -30.26 99.53
C LYS A 84 18.49 -29.72 100.30
N ASP A 85 18.18 -28.46 100.09
CA ASP A 85 17.09 -27.72 100.73
C ASP A 85 16.30 -26.88 99.71
N GLU A 86 15.35 -26.08 100.19
CA GLU A 86 14.52 -25.20 99.36
C GLU A 86 15.34 -24.17 98.55
N ILE A 87 16.56 -23.83 99.01
CA ILE A 87 17.46 -22.92 98.28
C ILE A 87 18.02 -23.60 97.03
N GLN A 88 18.27 -24.91 97.07
CA GLN A 88 18.64 -25.66 95.88
C GLN A 88 17.56 -25.64 94.81
N ASP A 89 16.29 -25.77 95.19
CA ASP A 89 15.19 -25.75 94.24
C ASP A 89 14.96 -24.34 93.67
N MET A 90 15.19 -23.29 94.46
CA MET A 90 15.25 -21.90 93.95
C MET A 90 16.40 -21.70 92.95
N ALA A 91 17.60 -22.22 93.23
CA ALA A 91 18.74 -22.13 92.32
C ALA A 91 18.50 -22.89 91.00
N LYS A 92 17.88 -24.07 91.05
CA LYS A 92 17.46 -24.80 89.83
C LYS A 92 16.42 -24.03 89.03
N ALA A 93 15.40 -23.47 89.69
CA ALA A 93 14.37 -22.68 89.03
C ALA A 93 14.94 -21.41 88.37
N MET A 94 15.93 -20.78 89.01
CA MET A 94 16.65 -19.63 88.46
C MET A 94 17.50 -20.01 87.25
N GLU A 95 18.18 -21.16 87.27
CA GLU A 95 18.95 -21.64 86.11
C GLU A 95 18.03 -21.97 84.92
N VAL A 96 16.87 -22.58 85.17
CA VAL A 96 15.84 -22.78 84.12
C VAL A 96 15.36 -21.44 83.57
N PHE A 97 15.15 -20.44 84.43
CA PHE A 97 14.74 -19.10 84.00
C PHE A 97 15.82 -18.40 83.15
N ARG A 98 17.11 -18.49 83.57
CA ARG A 98 18.26 -17.99 82.81
C ARG A 98 18.37 -18.67 81.44
N GLN A 99 18.21 -19.99 81.41
CA GLN A 99 18.26 -20.77 80.19
C GLN A 99 17.12 -20.41 79.22
N ASN A 100 15.90 -20.23 79.72
CA ASN A 100 14.76 -19.76 78.92
C ASN A 100 15.00 -18.35 78.34
N MET A 101 15.62 -17.44 79.10
CA MET A 101 15.96 -16.11 78.60
C MET A 101 17.06 -16.14 77.53
N LEU A 102 18.08 -16.98 77.69
CA LEU A 102 19.12 -17.22 76.67
C LEU A 102 18.52 -17.79 75.39
N GLU A 103 17.63 -18.77 75.52
CA GLU A 103 16.92 -19.38 74.40
C GLU A 103 16.01 -18.34 73.70
N THR A 104 15.31 -17.50 74.46
CA THR A 104 14.47 -16.41 73.92
C THR A 104 15.32 -15.41 73.13
N ARG A 105 16.45 -14.93 73.68
CA ARG A 105 17.35 -14.00 72.98
C ARG A 105 17.96 -14.61 71.71
N LYS A 106 18.28 -15.90 71.74
CA LYS A 106 18.76 -16.65 70.57
C LYS A 106 17.67 -16.76 69.50
N MET A 107 16.44 -17.10 69.90
CA MET A 107 15.29 -17.16 69.00
C MET A 107 14.95 -15.79 68.40
N GLU A 108 15.08 -14.71 69.16
CA GLU A 108 14.89 -13.33 68.67
C GLU A 108 15.97 -12.94 67.66
N ALA A 109 17.24 -13.28 67.90
CA ALA A 109 18.31 -13.06 66.94
C ALA A 109 18.12 -13.88 65.64
N GLU A 110 17.74 -15.15 65.76
CA GLU A 110 17.43 -16.02 64.62
C GLU A 110 16.20 -15.52 63.84
N ARG A 111 15.15 -15.03 64.52
CA ARG A 111 13.98 -14.41 63.89
C ARG A 111 14.36 -13.12 63.17
N ALA A 112 15.12 -12.23 63.80
CA ALA A 112 15.56 -10.98 63.19
C ALA A 112 16.45 -11.22 61.95
N GLU A 113 17.29 -12.25 61.97
CA GLU A 113 18.04 -12.65 60.78
C GLU A 113 17.16 -13.29 59.70
N ALA A 114 16.21 -14.15 60.08
CA ALA A 114 15.27 -14.77 59.14
C ALA A 114 14.37 -13.72 58.48
N GLU A 115 13.88 -12.73 59.23
CA GLU A 115 13.11 -11.58 58.72
C GLU A 115 13.94 -10.75 57.75
N LYS A 116 15.20 -10.40 58.10
CA LYS A 116 16.10 -9.69 57.18
C LYS A 116 16.38 -10.46 55.89
N ARG A 117 16.60 -11.78 55.98
CA ARG A 117 16.80 -12.64 54.79
C ARG A 117 15.52 -12.70 53.94
N ALA A 118 14.36 -12.86 54.57
CA ALA A 118 13.07 -12.90 53.89
C ALA A 118 12.76 -11.55 53.21
N GLU A 119 13.04 -10.42 53.86
CA GLU A 119 12.92 -9.09 53.25
C GLU A 119 13.89 -8.90 52.08
N ALA A 120 15.15 -9.27 52.24
CA ALA A 120 16.14 -9.18 51.17
C ALA A 120 15.78 -10.06 49.96
N GLU A 121 15.30 -11.28 50.21
CA GLU A 121 14.85 -12.20 49.17
C GLU A 121 13.58 -11.72 48.48
N ARG A 122 12.62 -11.16 49.23
CA ARG A 122 11.42 -10.51 48.67
C ARG A 122 11.79 -9.33 47.79
N LYS A 123 12.71 -8.46 48.23
CA LYS A 123 13.20 -7.33 47.44
C LYS A 123 13.88 -7.81 46.15
N ARG A 124 14.74 -8.83 46.23
CA ARG A 124 15.40 -9.43 45.06
C ARG A 124 14.38 -9.96 44.05
N MET A 125 13.42 -10.77 44.52
CA MET A 125 12.36 -11.32 43.65
C MET A 125 11.52 -10.22 43.01
N MET A 126 11.21 -9.15 43.75
CA MET A 126 10.46 -8.01 43.20
C MET A 126 11.25 -7.26 42.13
N LEU A 127 12.55 -7.06 42.30
CA LEU A 127 13.42 -6.44 41.30
C LEU A 127 13.58 -7.31 40.05
N GLU A 128 13.74 -8.63 40.21
CA GLU A 128 13.76 -9.57 39.08
C GLU A 128 12.44 -9.54 38.31
N LEU A 129 11.29 -9.56 39.01
CA LEU A 129 9.98 -9.48 38.39
C LEU A 129 9.78 -8.14 37.67
N ALA A 130 10.23 -7.03 38.26
CA ALA A 130 10.18 -5.72 37.63
C ALA A 130 11.05 -5.67 36.35
N ASN A 131 12.24 -6.28 36.36
CA ASN A 131 13.11 -6.32 35.18
C ASN A 131 12.57 -7.23 34.06
N ASP A 132 11.99 -8.40 34.39
CA ASP A 132 11.32 -9.25 33.39
C ASP A 132 10.08 -8.57 32.82
N PHE A 133 9.31 -7.87 33.66
CA PHE A 133 8.17 -7.06 33.22
C PHE A 133 8.60 -5.93 32.28
N ASP A 134 9.64 -5.17 32.63
CA ASP A 134 10.24 -4.10 31.80
C ASP A 134 10.69 -4.63 30.44
N SER A 135 11.46 -5.73 30.43
CA SER A 135 11.97 -6.30 29.18
C SER A 135 10.85 -6.78 28.25
N ARG A 136 9.83 -7.45 28.79
CA ARG A 136 8.71 -7.98 27.99
C ARG A 136 7.76 -6.89 27.53
N VAL A 137 7.27 -6.06 28.44
CA VAL A 137 6.27 -5.03 28.14
C VAL A 137 6.92 -3.87 27.39
N GLY A 138 8.08 -3.39 27.83
CA GLY A 138 8.83 -2.35 27.14
C GLY A 138 9.21 -2.75 25.71
N GLY A 139 9.60 -4.02 25.51
CA GLY A 139 9.83 -4.59 24.18
C GLY A 139 8.57 -4.56 23.30
N MET A 140 7.44 -5.04 23.81
CA MET A 140 6.16 -5.05 23.07
C MET A 140 5.68 -3.64 22.70
N VAL A 141 5.79 -2.68 23.63
CA VAL A 141 5.41 -1.28 23.40
C VAL A 141 6.29 -0.62 22.34
N SER A 142 7.60 -0.89 22.38
CA SER A 142 8.54 -0.41 21.35
C SER A 142 8.21 -0.99 19.97
N SER A 143 7.91 -2.29 19.88
CA SER A 143 7.47 -2.93 18.64
C SER A 143 6.14 -2.34 18.12
N LEU A 144 5.19 -2.04 19.01
CA LEU A 144 3.91 -1.44 18.62
C LEU A 144 4.09 -0.01 18.08
N ALA A 145 4.98 0.79 18.69
CA ALA A 145 5.31 2.12 18.21
C ALA A 145 6.01 2.08 16.83
N ALA A 146 6.93 1.13 16.62
CA ALA A 146 7.58 0.91 15.33
C ALA A 146 6.57 0.52 14.24
N ALA A 147 5.68 -0.44 14.52
CA ALA A 147 4.64 -0.86 13.59
C ALA A 147 3.68 0.29 13.24
N SER A 148 3.33 1.13 14.21
CA SER A 148 2.48 2.31 13.97
C SER A 148 3.15 3.32 13.05
N THR A 149 4.46 3.54 13.21
CA THR A 149 5.24 4.42 12.34
C THR A 149 5.31 3.88 10.90
N GLU A 150 5.46 2.56 10.76
CA GLU A 150 5.46 1.89 9.45
C GLU A 150 4.09 1.99 8.76
N LEU A 151 3.00 1.83 9.51
CA LEU A 151 1.64 2.03 9.00
C LEU A 151 1.37 3.47 8.57
N GLN A 152 1.85 4.47 9.32
CA GLN A 152 1.75 5.88 8.94
C GLN A 152 2.45 6.15 7.60
N SER A 153 3.70 5.69 7.45
CA SER A 153 4.46 5.81 6.20
C SER A 153 3.76 5.11 5.02
N SER A 154 3.20 3.92 5.27
CA SER A 154 2.44 3.17 4.26
C SER A 154 1.17 3.92 3.85
N ALA A 155 0.45 4.51 4.80
CA ALA A 155 -0.73 5.31 4.54
C ALA A 155 -0.41 6.58 3.74
N GLU A 156 0.65 7.30 4.07
CA GLU A 156 1.09 8.47 3.29
C GLU A 156 1.44 8.08 1.85
N THR A 157 2.10 6.95 1.66
CA THR A 157 2.42 6.40 0.32
C THR A 157 1.15 6.04 -0.44
N MET A 158 0.19 5.38 0.20
CA MET A 158 -1.12 5.08 -0.42
C MET A 158 -1.87 6.34 -0.83
N ARG A 159 -1.88 7.38 0.03
CA ARG A 159 -2.51 8.67 -0.29
C ARG A 159 -1.88 9.32 -1.50
N LYS A 160 -0.55 9.31 -1.59
CA LYS A 160 0.17 9.83 -2.77
C LYS A 160 -0.19 9.07 -4.05
N ILE A 161 -0.20 7.73 -3.99
CA ILE A 161 -0.57 6.88 -5.15
C ILE A 161 -2.01 7.17 -5.58
N ALA A 162 -2.94 7.34 -4.64
CA ALA A 162 -4.31 7.70 -4.93
C ALA A 162 -4.43 9.06 -5.64
N ASP A 163 -3.69 10.07 -5.17
CA ASP A 163 -3.69 11.41 -5.78
C ASP A 163 -3.08 11.40 -7.20
N ASP A 164 -1.95 10.72 -7.37
CA ASP A 164 -1.30 10.51 -8.68
C ASP A 164 -2.25 9.78 -9.65
N THR A 165 -2.95 8.75 -9.17
CA THR A 165 -3.92 7.97 -9.97
C THR A 165 -5.14 8.83 -10.35
N SER A 166 -5.64 9.66 -9.44
CA SER A 166 -6.74 10.60 -9.71
C SER A 166 -6.35 11.62 -10.79
N SER A 167 -5.15 12.20 -10.69
CA SER A 167 -4.62 13.15 -11.67
C SER A 167 -4.40 12.52 -13.05
N ALA A 168 -3.84 11.31 -13.09
CA ALA A 168 -3.68 10.53 -14.32
C ALA A 168 -5.04 10.19 -14.94
N SER A 169 -6.03 9.85 -14.12
CA SER A 169 -7.39 9.55 -14.56
C SER A 169 -8.06 10.76 -15.23
N GLN A 170 -7.89 11.95 -14.68
CA GLN A 170 -8.39 13.20 -15.30
C GLN A 170 -7.74 13.46 -16.66
N THR A 171 -6.42 13.23 -16.77
CA THR A 171 -5.69 13.40 -18.02
C THR A 171 -6.18 12.43 -19.11
N VAL A 172 -6.40 11.17 -18.73
CA VAL A 172 -6.95 10.15 -19.65
C VAL A 172 -8.40 10.46 -20.04
N ALA A 173 -9.21 10.96 -19.12
CA ALA A 173 -10.58 11.39 -19.42
C ALA A 173 -10.60 12.51 -20.47
N ALA A 174 -9.79 13.56 -20.28
CA ALA A 174 -9.66 14.65 -21.25
C ALA A 174 -9.17 14.16 -22.62
N SER A 175 -8.17 13.28 -22.64
CA SER A 175 -7.65 12.69 -23.89
C SER A 175 -8.70 11.84 -24.62
N SER A 176 -9.57 11.16 -23.87
CA SER A 176 -10.65 10.35 -24.44
C SER A 176 -11.78 11.22 -25.03
N GLU A 177 -12.07 12.36 -24.40
CA GLU A 177 -13.01 13.35 -24.92
C GLU A 177 -12.49 14.04 -26.19
N GLU A 178 -11.20 14.37 -26.22
CA GLU A 178 -10.52 14.86 -27.43
C GLU A 178 -10.55 13.80 -28.55
N ALA A 179 -10.25 12.54 -28.24
CA ALA A 179 -10.35 11.45 -29.19
C ALA A 179 -11.77 11.30 -29.76
N SER A 180 -12.81 11.40 -28.91
CA SER A 180 -14.21 11.37 -29.37
C SER A 180 -14.53 12.54 -30.32
N THR A 181 -14.00 13.73 -30.05
CA THR A 181 -14.16 14.91 -30.91
C THR A 181 -13.47 14.73 -32.26
N ASN A 182 -12.24 14.20 -32.24
CA ASN A 182 -11.49 13.89 -33.45
C ASN A 182 -12.22 12.84 -34.30
N VAL A 183 -12.72 11.77 -33.68
CA VAL A 183 -13.50 10.73 -34.38
C VAL A 183 -14.79 11.32 -34.99
N SER A 184 -15.47 12.23 -34.28
CA SER A 184 -16.64 12.94 -34.85
C SER A 184 -16.28 13.79 -36.07
N THR A 185 -15.10 14.41 -36.07
CA THR A 185 -14.62 15.21 -37.21
C THR A 185 -14.32 14.31 -38.41
N VAL A 186 -13.68 13.17 -38.18
CA VAL A 186 -13.43 12.18 -39.24
C VAL A 186 -14.75 11.61 -39.77
N ALA A 187 -15.75 11.40 -38.91
CA ALA A 187 -17.09 10.95 -39.33
C ALA A 187 -17.71 11.91 -40.35
N SER A 188 -17.71 13.22 -40.07
CA SER A 188 -18.20 14.22 -41.01
C SER A 188 -17.41 14.23 -42.32
N ALA A 189 -16.08 14.09 -42.26
CA ALA A 189 -15.26 13.98 -43.47
C ALA A 189 -15.58 12.72 -44.30
N MET A 190 -15.97 11.62 -43.66
CA MET A 190 -16.41 10.40 -44.37
C MET A 190 -17.79 10.55 -44.99
N GLU A 191 -18.71 11.29 -44.37
CA GLU A 191 -19.99 11.65 -44.99
C GLU A 191 -19.77 12.47 -46.27
N GLU A 192 -18.89 13.47 -46.22
CA GLU A 192 -18.50 14.24 -47.41
C GLU A 192 -17.81 13.37 -48.48
N MET A 193 -16.92 12.45 -48.07
CA MET A 193 -16.27 11.50 -48.97
C MET A 193 -17.29 10.58 -49.66
N SER A 194 -18.29 10.09 -48.92
CA SER A 194 -19.35 9.23 -49.46
C SER A 194 -20.18 9.98 -50.50
N ALA A 195 -20.53 11.25 -50.24
CA ALA A 195 -21.22 12.10 -51.20
C ALA A 195 -20.37 12.34 -52.46
N SER A 196 -19.08 12.63 -52.31
CA SER A 196 -18.13 12.83 -53.41
C SER A 196 -17.97 11.57 -54.27
N VAL A 197 -17.83 10.40 -53.66
CA VAL A 197 -17.76 9.11 -54.36
C VAL A 197 -19.05 8.83 -55.15
N SER A 198 -20.22 9.13 -54.57
CA SER A 198 -21.50 8.98 -55.26
C SER A 198 -21.65 9.94 -56.45
N GLU A 199 -21.18 11.18 -56.32
CA GLU A 199 -21.15 12.14 -57.42
C GLU A 199 -20.21 11.70 -58.54
N ILE A 200 -18.99 11.24 -58.20
CA ILE A 200 -18.03 10.71 -59.18
C ILE A 200 -18.63 9.51 -59.90
N ALA A 201 -19.29 8.58 -59.20
CA ALA A 201 -19.98 7.45 -59.83
C ALA A 201 -21.02 7.92 -60.87
N ALA A 202 -21.81 8.93 -60.54
CA ALA A 202 -22.79 9.52 -61.46
C ALA A 202 -22.12 10.20 -62.67
N GLN A 203 -21.01 10.93 -62.45
CA GLN A 203 -20.26 11.57 -63.54
C GLN A 203 -19.62 10.54 -64.48
N VAL A 204 -19.06 9.45 -63.94
CA VAL A 204 -18.47 8.36 -64.72
C VAL A 204 -19.54 7.65 -65.55
N SER A 205 -20.72 7.38 -64.97
CA SER A 205 -21.85 6.83 -65.72
C SER A 205 -22.30 7.76 -66.85
N LYS A 206 -22.34 9.08 -66.60
CA LYS A 206 -22.69 10.08 -67.61
C LYS A 206 -21.65 10.13 -68.75
N ALA A 207 -20.37 10.09 -68.40
CA ALA A 207 -19.28 10.05 -69.37
C ALA A 207 -19.38 8.80 -70.26
N LYS A 208 -19.72 7.64 -69.68
CA LYS A 208 -19.97 6.40 -70.43
C LYS A 208 -21.05 6.57 -71.49
N THR A 209 -22.21 7.11 -71.09
CA THR A 209 -23.32 7.37 -72.02
C THR A 209 -22.91 8.31 -73.15
N GLN A 210 -22.24 9.42 -72.81
CA GLN A 210 -21.78 10.40 -73.80
C GLN A 210 -20.73 9.84 -74.77
N SER A 211 -19.83 8.97 -74.30
CA SER A 211 -18.88 8.26 -75.14
C SER A 211 -19.60 7.34 -76.13
N ASN A 212 -20.58 6.55 -75.67
CA ASN A 212 -21.37 5.69 -76.55
C ASN A 212 -22.13 6.49 -77.62
N ASP A 213 -22.79 7.59 -77.23
CA ASP A 213 -23.47 8.48 -78.17
C ASP A 213 -22.49 9.07 -79.21
N THR A 214 -21.26 9.41 -78.79
CA THR A 214 -20.22 9.92 -79.68
C THR A 214 -19.73 8.85 -80.66
N ALA A 215 -19.53 7.62 -80.20
CA ALA A 215 -19.18 6.49 -81.07
C ALA A 215 -20.23 6.24 -82.14
N ASP A 216 -21.52 6.26 -81.76
CA ASP A 216 -22.61 6.01 -82.70
C ASP A 216 -22.78 7.16 -83.69
N ASN A 217 -22.62 8.41 -83.26
CA ASN A 217 -22.57 9.57 -84.17
C ASN A 217 -21.41 9.47 -85.16
N ALA A 218 -20.22 9.07 -84.71
CA ALA A 218 -19.06 8.88 -85.58
C ALA A 218 -19.29 7.75 -86.61
N LYS A 219 -19.91 6.62 -86.21
CA LYS A 219 -20.30 5.54 -87.14
C LYS A 219 -21.29 6.04 -88.20
N ASN A 220 -22.32 6.78 -87.81
CA ASN A 220 -23.31 7.34 -88.73
C ASN A 220 -22.70 8.34 -89.70
N ALA A 221 -21.80 9.20 -89.22
CA ALA A 221 -21.04 10.12 -90.07
C ALA A 221 -20.14 9.36 -91.05
N ASN A 222 -19.47 8.30 -90.59
CA ASN A 222 -18.62 7.46 -91.44
C ASN A 222 -19.41 6.79 -92.57
N ALA A 223 -20.61 6.28 -92.26
CA ALA A 223 -21.52 5.72 -93.28
C ALA A 223 -21.93 6.76 -94.33
N THR A 224 -22.34 7.96 -93.88
CA THR A 224 -22.74 9.06 -94.77
C THR A 224 -21.59 9.53 -95.67
N VAL A 225 -20.37 9.59 -95.14
CA VAL A 225 -19.16 9.92 -95.91
C VAL A 225 -18.82 8.81 -96.90
N GLY A 226 -19.07 7.54 -96.53
CA GLY A 226 -18.99 6.40 -97.44
C GLY A 226 -19.92 6.54 -98.65
N ASP A 227 -21.19 6.88 -98.42
CA ASP A 227 -22.17 7.13 -99.49
C ASP A 227 -21.74 8.28 -100.42
N LEU A 228 -21.14 9.34 -99.86
CA LEU A 228 -20.56 10.45 -100.65
C LEU A 228 -19.38 9.99 -101.53
N ASN A 229 -18.55 9.07 -101.04
CA ASN A 229 -17.46 8.52 -101.82
C ASN A 229 -17.99 7.72 -103.02
N GLU A 230 -19.01 6.88 -102.80
CA GLU A 230 -19.66 6.12 -103.87
C GLU A 230 -20.32 7.05 -104.90
N LEU A 231 -20.99 8.12 -104.45
CA LEU A 231 -21.54 9.15 -105.35
C LEU A 231 -20.44 9.85 -106.18
N ALA A 232 -19.31 10.18 -105.56
CA ALA A 232 -18.18 10.81 -106.25
C ALA A 232 -17.56 9.86 -107.29
N ASP A 233 -17.43 8.56 -106.98
CA ASP A 233 -16.97 7.54 -107.92
C ASP A 233 -17.91 7.41 -109.12
N ASN A 234 -19.22 7.33 -108.89
CA ASN A 234 -20.24 7.30 -109.95
C ASN A 234 -20.18 8.56 -110.85
N ILE A 235 -19.99 9.75 -110.27
CA ILE A 235 -19.82 10.98 -111.07
C ILE A 235 -18.51 10.93 -111.87
N GLY A 236 -17.44 10.40 -111.29
CA GLY A 236 -16.17 10.18 -111.98
C GLY A 236 -16.32 9.31 -113.23
N GLU A 237 -17.06 8.21 -113.16
CA GLU A 237 -17.37 7.36 -114.31
C GLU A 237 -18.14 8.11 -115.42
N VAL A 238 -19.14 8.92 -115.03
CA VAL A 238 -19.90 9.75 -115.97
C VAL A 238 -19.01 10.79 -116.65
N VAL A 239 -18.11 11.43 -115.91
CA VAL A 239 -17.15 12.41 -116.43
C VAL A 239 -16.21 11.77 -117.46
N ILE A 240 -15.70 10.55 -117.20
CA ILE A 240 -14.90 9.80 -118.17
C ILE A 240 -15.70 9.51 -119.44
N ALA A 241 -16.95 9.06 -119.32
CA ALA A 241 -17.80 8.81 -120.49
C ALA A 241 -18.06 10.09 -121.32
N ILE A 242 -18.24 11.24 -120.66
CA ILE A 242 -18.40 12.54 -121.36
C ILE A 242 -17.10 12.94 -122.08
N GLN A 243 -15.94 12.71 -121.46
CA GLN A 243 -14.63 12.96 -122.06
C GLN A 243 -14.48 12.14 -123.36
N ASP A 244 -14.81 10.84 -123.32
CA ASP A 244 -14.76 9.95 -124.48
C ASP A 244 -15.71 10.40 -125.60
N ILE A 245 -16.93 10.83 -125.25
CA ILE A 245 -17.89 11.37 -126.21
C ILE A 245 -17.36 12.66 -126.84
N ALA A 246 -16.74 13.56 -126.07
CA ALA A 246 -16.17 14.79 -126.58
C ALA A 246 -15.00 14.51 -127.55
N GLU A 247 -14.14 13.55 -127.24
CA GLU A 247 -13.05 13.11 -128.13
C GLU A 247 -13.58 12.50 -129.43
N GLN A 248 -14.57 11.61 -129.35
CA GLN A 248 -15.24 11.06 -130.53
C GLN A 248 -15.92 12.14 -131.37
N THR A 249 -16.59 13.10 -130.73
CA THR A 249 -17.25 14.23 -131.41
C THR A 249 -16.23 15.11 -132.11
N ASN A 250 -15.07 15.36 -131.48
CA ASN A 250 -13.96 16.11 -132.07
C ASN A 250 -13.37 15.38 -133.30
N LEU A 251 -13.22 14.05 -133.24
CA LEU A 251 -12.78 13.23 -134.37
C LEU A 251 -13.81 13.23 -135.52
N LEU A 252 -15.10 13.12 -135.21
CA LEU A 252 -16.18 13.20 -136.20
C LEU A 252 -16.21 14.58 -136.87
N ALA A 253 -16.09 15.65 -136.09
CA ALA A 253 -16.02 17.01 -136.59
C ALA A 253 -14.80 17.23 -137.48
N LEU A 254 -13.62 16.71 -137.10
CA LEU A 254 -12.42 16.74 -137.92
C LEU A 254 -12.62 16.04 -139.27
N ASN A 255 -13.20 14.84 -139.26
CA ASN A 255 -13.53 14.10 -140.49
C ASN A 255 -14.51 14.88 -141.37
N ALA A 256 -15.51 15.55 -140.77
CA ALA A 256 -16.45 16.41 -141.47
C ALA A 256 -15.76 17.66 -142.07
N THR A 257 -14.84 18.31 -141.36
CA THR A 257 -14.04 19.42 -141.90
C THR A 257 -13.20 18.97 -143.09
N ILE A 258 -12.60 17.77 -143.04
CA ILE A 258 -11.83 17.19 -144.15
C ILE A 258 -12.74 16.97 -145.38
N GLU A 259 -13.90 16.36 -145.20
CA GLU A 259 -14.81 16.08 -146.32
C GLU A 259 -15.45 17.37 -146.89
N ALA A 260 -15.71 18.37 -146.04
CA ALA A 260 -16.15 19.70 -146.45
C ALA A 260 -15.09 20.42 -147.29
N ALA A 261 -13.80 20.31 -146.93
CA ALA A 261 -12.69 20.82 -147.74
C ALA A 261 -12.59 20.10 -149.09
N ARG A 262 -12.89 18.79 -149.11
CA ARG A 262 -12.89 17.96 -150.32
C ARG A 262 -14.00 18.32 -151.31
N ALA A 263 -15.15 18.81 -150.81
CA ALA A 263 -16.28 19.28 -151.61
C ALA A 263 -16.10 20.70 -152.20
N GLY A 264 -15.00 21.41 -151.90
CA GLY A 264 -14.68 22.72 -152.47
C GLY A 264 -15.68 23.83 -152.08
N GLU A 265 -16.09 24.67 -153.04
CA GLU A 265 -17.01 25.79 -152.80
C GLU A 265 -18.39 25.34 -152.24
N ALA A 266 -18.87 24.15 -152.62
CA ALA A 266 -20.15 23.63 -152.15
C ALA A 266 -20.13 23.20 -150.66
N GLY A 267 -18.95 22.95 -150.10
CA GLY A 267 -18.75 22.49 -148.72
C GLY A 267 -18.56 23.60 -147.67
N LYS A 268 -18.45 24.87 -148.08
CA LYS A 268 -18.11 25.99 -147.16
C LYS A 268 -19.05 26.11 -145.96
N GLY A 269 -20.36 25.99 -146.17
CA GLY A 269 -21.34 26.04 -145.06
C GLY A 269 -21.19 24.87 -144.08
N PHE A 270 -20.87 23.68 -144.60
CA PHE A 270 -20.60 22.49 -143.79
C PHE A 270 -19.28 22.61 -143.02
N ALA A 271 -18.25 23.21 -143.61
CA ALA A 271 -16.96 23.44 -142.96
C ALA A 271 -17.08 24.34 -141.72
N VAL A 272 -17.90 25.40 -141.78
CA VAL A 272 -18.15 26.29 -140.63
C VAL A 272 -18.84 25.55 -139.48
N VAL A 273 -19.84 24.72 -139.79
CA VAL A 273 -20.53 23.91 -138.77
C VAL A 273 -19.57 22.88 -138.16
N ALA A 274 -18.76 22.21 -138.98
CA ALA A 274 -17.78 21.23 -138.51
C ALA A 274 -16.73 21.87 -137.58
N ASP A 275 -16.21 23.07 -137.91
CA ASP A 275 -15.28 23.79 -137.04
C ASP A 275 -15.94 24.27 -135.73
N GLU A 276 -17.20 24.70 -135.74
CA GLU A 276 -17.92 25.07 -134.52
C GLU A 276 -18.16 23.85 -133.61
N VAL A 277 -18.56 22.71 -134.19
CA VAL A 277 -18.70 21.43 -133.44
C VAL A 277 -17.35 21.00 -132.85
N LYS A 278 -16.27 21.11 -133.62
CA LYS A 278 -14.90 20.80 -133.16
C LYS A 278 -14.49 21.68 -131.97
N LYS A 279 -14.82 22.97 -132.02
CA LYS A 279 -14.54 23.92 -130.94
C LYS A 279 -15.35 23.60 -129.68
N LEU A 280 -16.64 23.32 -129.81
CA LEU A 280 -17.51 22.88 -128.71
C LEU A 280 -17.02 21.57 -128.08
N ALA A 281 -16.58 20.60 -128.88
CA ALA A 281 -16.02 19.34 -128.40
C ALA A 281 -14.72 19.56 -127.61
N THR A 282 -13.83 20.45 -128.10
CA THR A 282 -12.61 20.82 -127.39
C THR A 282 -12.90 21.53 -126.07
N GLU A 283 -13.87 22.46 -126.06
CA GLU A 283 -14.29 23.16 -124.84
C GLU A 283 -14.94 22.20 -123.83
N THR A 284 -15.74 21.25 -124.31
CA THR A 284 -16.35 20.19 -123.49
C THR A 284 -15.28 19.32 -122.86
N SER A 285 -14.30 18.83 -123.63
CA SER A 285 -13.17 18.04 -123.12
C SER A 285 -12.40 18.79 -122.03
N LYS A 286 -12.07 20.06 -122.26
CA LYS A 286 -11.39 20.90 -121.24
C LYS A 286 -12.22 21.06 -119.96
N LYS A 287 -13.53 21.30 -120.08
CA LYS A 287 -14.42 21.44 -118.92
C LYS A 287 -14.57 20.13 -118.15
N THR A 288 -14.55 19.01 -118.86
CA THR A 288 -14.65 17.67 -118.28
C THR A 288 -13.37 17.29 -117.52
N GLU A 289 -12.20 17.68 -118.03
CA GLU A 289 -10.91 17.58 -117.31
C GLU A 289 -10.91 18.42 -116.02
N GLU A 290 -11.39 19.68 -116.07
CA GLU A 290 -11.54 20.54 -114.89
C GLU A 290 -12.48 19.91 -113.84
N ILE A 291 -13.57 19.26 -114.26
CA ILE A 291 -14.50 18.56 -113.36
C ILE A 291 -13.83 17.31 -112.78
N GLY A 292 -13.12 16.51 -113.57
CA GLY A 292 -12.38 15.34 -113.10
C GLY A 292 -11.36 15.67 -112.00
N GLY A 293 -10.66 16.81 -112.14
CA GLY A 293 -9.81 17.34 -111.08
C GLY A 293 -10.57 17.68 -109.79
N ARG A 294 -11.77 18.25 -109.88
CA ARG A 294 -12.63 18.54 -108.72
C ARG A 294 -13.16 17.27 -108.05
N ILE A 295 -13.56 16.26 -108.83
CA ILE A 295 -13.99 14.95 -108.30
C ILE A 295 -12.84 14.28 -107.55
N SER A 296 -11.62 14.32 -108.09
CA SER A 296 -10.44 13.77 -107.42
C SER A 296 -10.17 14.46 -106.07
N GLN A 297 -10.34 15.78 -106.00
CA GLN A 297 -10.24 16.53 -104.74
C GLN A 297 -11.34 16.15 -103.75
N ILE A 298 -12.58 15.94 -104.21
CA ILE A 298 -13.69 15.49 -103.37
C ILE A 298 -13.40 14.10 -102.81
N GLN A 299 -12.96 13.15 -103.64
CA GLN A 299 -12.59 11.79 -103.20
C GLN A 299 -11.44 11.83 -102.16
N GLU A 300 -10.42 12.67 -102.38
CA GLU A 300 -9.34 12.83 -101.41
C GLU A 300 -9.83 13.39 -100.07
N ALA A 301 -10.68 14.43 -100.09
CA ALA A 301 -11.28 14.99 -98.88
C ALA A 301 -12.18 13.99 -98.16
N THR A 302 -12.88 13.14 -98.91
CA THR A 302 -13.76 12.09 -98.39
C THR A 302 -12.95 10.99 -97.70
N ARG A 303 -11.86 10.50 -98.31
CA ARG A 303 -10.93 9.55 -97.66
C ARG A 303 -10.34 10.09 -96.36
N LYS A 304 -9.88 11.35 -96.35
CA LYS A 304 -9.37 11.99 -95.12
C LYS A 304 -10.44 12.09 -94.03
N SER A 305 -11.71 12.28 -94.42
CA SER A 305 -12.82 12.34 -93.48
C SER A 305 -13.13 10.96 -92.88
N VAL A 306 -13.07 9.89 -93.68
CA VAL A 306 -13.19 8.50 -93.19
C VAL A 306 -12.08 8.17 -92.19
N GLU A 307 -10.82 8.45 -92.53
CA GLU A 307 -9.68 8.22 -91.62
C GLU A 307 -9.84 9.00 -90.30
N ALA A 308 -10.35 10.24 -90.36
CA ALA A 308 -10.64 11.02 -89.17
C ALA A 308 -11.75 10.39 -88.32
N MET A 309 -12.82 9.87 -88.93
CA MET A 309 -13.90 9.19 -88.21
C MET A 309 -13.43 7.88 -87.57
N GLU A 310 -12.60 7.09 -88.25
CA GLU A 310 -12.01 5.87 -87.67
C GLU A 310 -11.13 6.19 -86.46
N ARG A 311 -10.33 7.26 -86.52
CA ARG A 311 -9.56 7.72 -85.35
C ARG A 311 -10.46 8.15 -84.19
N ILE A 312 -11.58 8.81 -84.46
CA ILE A 312 -12.56 9.17 -83.43
C ILE A 312 -13.14 7.91 -82.78
N ILE A 313 -13.57 6.92 -83.58
CA ILE A 313 -14.11 5.64 -83.07
C ILE A 313 -13.10 4.94 -82.17
N ASN A 314 -11.83 4.85 -82.59
CA ASN A 314 -10.77 4.22 -81.79
C ASN A 314 -10.48 4.99 -80.49
N ASN A 315 -10.45 6.32 -80.53
CA ASN A 315 -10.26 7.14 -79.34
C ASN A 315 -11.41 6.95 -78.34
N VAL A 316 -12.65 6.86 -78.81
CA VAL A 316 -13.81 6.62 -77.95
C VAL A 316 -13.78 5.23 -77.33
N ALA A 317 -13.30 4.20 -78.05
CA ALA A 317 -13.10 2.87 -77.47
C ALA A 317 -12.08 2.89 -76.31
N GLY A 318 -10.98 3.65 -76.45
CA GLY A 318 -10.02 3.85 -75.35
C GLY A 318 -10.60 4.61 -74.16
N ILE A 319 -11.54 5.54 -74.40
CA ILE A 319 -12.29 6.22 -73.33
C ILE A 319 -13.20 5.23 -72.60
N ASP A 320 -13.90 4.33 -73.29
CA ASP A 320 -14.79 3.33 -72.66
C ASP A 320 -14.03 2.35 -71.75
N GLU A 321 -12.84 1.90 -72.18
CA GLU A 321 -11.94 1.10 -71.34
C GLU A 321 -11.51 1.86 -70.07
N SER A 322 -11.12 3.13 -70.23
CA SER A 322 -10.71 3.99 -69.12
C SER A 322 -11.87 4.22 -68.13
N VAL A 323 -13.08 4.49 -68.63
CA VAL A 323 -14.30 4.67 -67.83
C VAL A 323 -14.66 3.41 -67.05
N THR A 324 -14.46 2.23 -67.65
CA THR A 324 -14.66 0.94 -66.96
C THR A 324 -13.66 0.76 -65.82
N GLY A 325 -12.38 1.10 -66.03
CA GLY A 325 -11.36 1.08 -64.98
C GLY A 325 -11.66 2.06 -63.83
N VAL A 326 -12.09 3.28 -64.16
CA VAL A 326 -12.49 4.27 -63.14
C VAL A 326 -13.74 3.80 -62.38
N SER A 327 -14.71 3.17 -63.04
CA SER A 327 -15.91 2.64 -62.38
C SER A 327 -15.56 1.59 -61.32
N ALA A 328 -14.64 0.67 -61.63
CA ALA A 328 -14.17 -0.33 -60.67
C ALA A 328 -13.47 0.32 -59.47
N ALA A 329 -12.62 1.34 -59.71
CA ALA A 329 -11.96 2.08 -58.64
C ALA A 329 -12.95 2.83 -57.74
N VAL A 330 -14.03 3.39 -58.31
CA VAL A 330 -15.11 4.06 -57.56
C VAL A 330 -15.88 3.08 -56.67
N GLU A 331 -16.17 1.87 -57.17
CA GLU A 331 -16.80 0.82 -56.36
C GLU A 331 -15.92 0.39 -55.18
N GLU A 332 -14.61 0.20 -55.41
CA GLU A 332 -13.64 -0.12 -54.35
C GLU A 332 -13.51 1.02 -53.32
N GLN A 333 -13.48 2.27 -53.78
CA GLN A 333 -13.44 3.43 -52.92
C GLN A 333 -14.70 3.54 -52.05
N ASN A 334 -15.88 3.25 -52.60
CA ASN A 334 -17.14 3.24 -51.85
C ASN A 334 -17.16 2.17 -50.75
N ALA A 335 -16.66 0.96 -51.06
CA ALA A 335 -16.51 -0.11 -50.07
C ALA A 335 -15.58 0.32 -48.93
N THR A 336 -14.44 0.92 -49.28
CA THR A 336 -13.44 1.43 -48.32
C THR A 336 -14.02 2.53 -47.43
N THR A 337 -14.74 3.50 -48.00
CA THR A 337 -15.40 4.58 -47.22
C THR A 337 -16.44 4.02 -46.25
N THR A 338 -17.19 3.00 -46.65
CA THR A 338 -18.16 2.32 -45.77
C THR A 338 -17.46 1.60 -44.61
N GLU A 339 -16.34 0.92 -44.87
CA GLU A 339 -15.57 0.23 -43.85
C GLU A 339 -14.90 1.20 -42.86
N ILE A 340 -14.37 2.32 -43.35
CA ILE A 340 -13.82 3.37 -42.48
C ILE A 340 -14.94 3.97 -41.62
N SER A 341 -16.12 4.23 -42.19
CA SER A 341 -17.27 4.73 -41.43
C SER A 341 -17.68 3.78 -40.30
N ARG A 342 -17.66 2.46 -40.54
CA ARG A 342 -17.86 1.46 -39.48
C ARG A 342 -16.78 1.55 -38.40
N SER A 343 -15.52 1.63 -38.81
CA SER A 343 -14.37 1.70 -37.89
C SER A 343 -14.40 2.95 -37.01
N ILE A 344 -14.90 4.07 -37.53
CA ILE A 344 -15.12 5.33 -36.79
C ILE A 344 -16.17 5.15 -35.69
N VAL A 345 -17.27 4.46 -35.97
CA VAL A 345 -18.30 4.18 -34.95
C VAL A 345 -17.72 3.31 -33.83
N GLU A 346 -16.98 2.26 -34.19
CA GLU A 346 -16.29 1.40 -33.21
C GLU A 346 -15.27 2.18 -32.37
N ALA A 347 -14.47 3.04 -32.99
CA ALA A 347 -13.51 3.91 -32.30
C ALA A 347 -14.19 4.92 -31.35
N SER A 348 -15.32 5.52 -31.77
CA SER A 348 -16.10 6.43 -30.94
C SER A 348 -16.66 5.72 -29.70
N GLN A 349 -17.17 4.50 -29.88
CA GLN A 349 -17.66 3.69 -28.78
C GLN A 349 -16.52 3.30 -27.83
N GLY A 350 -15.35 2.94 -28.36
CA GLY A 350 -14.15 2.66 -27.57
C GLY A 350 -13.71 3.86 -26.73
N ALA A 351 -13.67 5.06 -27.30
CA ALA A 351 -13.33 6.29 -26.58
C ALA A 351 -14.30 6.57 -25.41
N ARG A 352 -15.61 6.41 -25.65
CA ARG A 352 -16.63 6.56 -24.59
C ARG A 352 -16.47 5.52 -23.49
N GLN A 353 -16.19 4.27 -23.84
CA GLN A 353 -15.96 3.21 -22.86
C GLN A 353 -14.73 3.49 -21.99
N VAL A 354 -13.64 4.00 -22.57
CA VAL A 354 -12.46 4.42 -21.79
C VAL A 354 -12.81 5.56 -20.83
N SER A 355 -13.59 6.56 -21.27
CA SER A 355 -14.09 7.62 -20.39
C SER A 355 -14.93 7.08 -19.22
N GLU A 356 -15.77 6.07 -19.43
CA GLU A 356 -16.54 5.45 -18.33
C GLU A 356 -15.65 4.66 -17.37
N ILE A 357 -14.70 3.88 -17.90
CA ILE A 357 -13.77 3.10 -17.08
C ILE A 357 -12.90 4.03 -16.22
N ILE A 358 -12.42 5.14 -16.78
CA ILE A 358 -11.52 6.03 -16.06
C ILE A 358 -12.23 6.80 -14.93
N LEU A 359 -13.54 7.06 -15.06
CA LEU A 359 -14.34 7.58 -13.94
C LEU A 359 -14.42 6.60 -12.77
N ASN A 360 -14.52 5.30 -13.06
CA ASN A 360 -14.48 4.27 -12.01
C ASN A 360 -13.10 4.16 -11.35
N VAL A 361 -12.02 4.29 -12.14
CA VAL A 361 -10.64 4.33 -11.60
C VAL A 361 -10.44 5.55 -10.71
N GLN A 362 -10.92 6.72 -11.13
CA GLN A 362 -10.88 7.95 -10.32
C GLN A 362 -11.63 7.77 -9.00
N LYS A 363 -12.81 7.15 -9.04
CA LYS A 363 -13.58 6.83 -7.82
C LYS A 363 -12.82 5.88 -6.90
N GLY A 364 -12.24 4.79 -7.44
CA GLY A 364 -11.45 3.85 -6.65
C GLY A 364 -10.20 4.48 -6.04
N ALA A 365 -9.56 5.41 -6.75
CA ALA A 365 -8.44 6.20 -6.21
C ALA A 365 -8.91 7.08 -5.04
N SER A 366 -10.06 7.76 -5.15
CA SER A 366 -10.64 8.56 -4.05
C SER A 366 -10.98 7.71 -2.82
N GLU A 367 -11.55 6.52 -3.00
CA GLU A 367 -11.82 5.56 -1.92
C GLU A 367 -10.53 5.06 -1.25
N THR A 368 -9.48 4.82 -2.05
CA THR A 368 -8.15 4.44 -1.55
C THR A 368 -7.53 5.55 -0.72
N GLY A 369 -7.61 6.81 -1.18
CA GLY A 369 -7.14 7.98 -0.42
C GLY A 369 -7.85 8.12 0.92
N SER A 370 -9.18 7.99 0.93
CA SER A 370 -9.98 8.04 2.17
C SER A 370 -9.62 6.90 3.14
N SER A 371 -9.37 5.70 2.62
CA SER A 371 -8.95 4.55 3.44
C SER A 371 -7.54 4.75 4.00
N ALA A 372 -6.64 5.34 3.21
CA ALA A 372 -5.30 5.70 3.66
C ALA A 372 -5.34 6.72 4.80
N ASP A 373 -6.18 7.76 4.70
CA ASP A 373 -6.36 8.73 5.78
C ASP A 373 -6.87 8.05 7.07
N ALA A 374 -7.84 7.13 6.96
CA ALA A 374 -8.32 6.37 8.12
C ALA A 374 -7.22 5.50 8.77
N VAL A 375 -6.37 4.84 7.97
CA VAL A 375 -5.21 4.07 8.49
C VAL A 375 -4.19 4.99 9.15
N PHE A 376 -3.93 6.16 8.57
CA PHE A 376 -3.01 7.15 9.13
C PHE A 376 -3.48 7.64 10.52
N GLU A 377 -4.76 8.01 10.64
CA GLU A 377 -5.38 8.42 11.90
C GLU A 377 -5.33 7.30 12.96
N ALA A 378 -5.75 6.08 12.59
CA ALA A 378 -5.70 4.93 13.50
C ALA A 378 -4.27 4.65 13.99
N SER A 379 -3.29 4.75 13.10
CA SER A 379 -1.88 4.52 13.44
C SER A 379 -1.30 5.64 14.29
N THR A 380 -1.78 6.87 14.14
CA THR A 380 -1.43 7.99 15.03
C THR A 380 -1.96 7.75 16.43
N GLU A 381 -3.20 7.26 16.57
CA GLU A 381 -3.77 6.96 17.88
C GLU A 381 -3.05 5.78 18.56
N VAL A 382 -2.72 4.71 17.83
CA VAL A 382 -1.93 3.59 18.38
C VAL A 382 -0.54 4.05 18.81
N ALA A 383 0.13 4.92 18.04
CA ALA A 383 1.42 5.49 18.44
C ALA A 383 1.31 6.28 19.75
N LYS A 384 0.27 7.11 19.90
CA LYS A 384 0.00 7.88 21.12
C LYS A 384 -0.31 6.99 22.32
N LEU A 385 -1.12 5.95 22.14
CA LEU A 385 -1.40 4.95 23.19
C LEU A 385 -0.13 4.21 23.60
N SER A 386 0.75 3.88 22.65
CA SER A 386 2.03 3.23 22.91
C SER A 386 2.96 4.12 23.74
N ASP A 387 3.05 5.42 23.41
CA ASP A 387 3.85 6.38 24.17
C ASP A 387 3.31 6.60 25.60
N GLY A 388 1.98 6.65 25.74
CA GLY A 388 1.31 6.69 27.04
C GLY A 388 1.56 5.43 27.88
N LEU A 389 1.49 4.24 27.27
CA LEU A 389 1.76 2.97 27.94
C LEU A 389 3.23 2.86 28.35
N LYS A 390 4.16 3.31 27.50
CA LYS A 390 5.59 3.41 27.84
C LYS A 390 5.80 4.27 29.08
N SER A 391 5.22 5.47 29.10
CA SER A 391 5.33 6.39 30.23
C SER A 391 4.74 5.81 31.52
N ALA A 392 3.61 5.09 31.42
CA ALA A 392 2.98 4.42 32.57
C ALA A 392 3.83 3.25 33.11
N VAL A 393 4.45 2.47 32.22
CA VAL A 393 5.37 1.38 32.59
C VAL A 393 6.63 1.95 33.25
N ASP A 394 7.23 2.98 32.68
CA ASP A 394 8.41 3.65 33.25
C ASP A 394 8.12 4.21 34.65
N ALA A 395 6.97 4.86 34.84
CA ALA A 395 6.53 5.38 36.13
C ALA A 395 6.28 4.26 37.17
N PHE A 396 5.62 3.17 36.76
CA PHE A 396 5.39 2.02 37.62
C PHE A 396 6.70 1.35 38.05
N LEU A 397 7.64 1.15 37.13
CA LEU A 397 8.95 0.57 37.42
C LEU A 397 9.77 1.48 38.34
N HIS A 398 9.70 2.80 38.14
CA HIS A 398 10.34 3.76 39.03
C HIS A 398 9.78 3.64 40.45
N GLN A 399 8.45 3.57 40.61
CA GLN A 399 7.80 3.41 41.92
C GLN A 399 8.20 2.09 42.61
N VAL A 400 8.20 0.97 41.88
CA VAL A 400 8.60 -0.34 42.42
C VAL A 400 10.08 -0.37 42.82
N ARG A 401 10.94 0.36 42.09
CA ARG A 401 12.37 0.46 42.41
C ARG A 401 12.62 1.42 43.59
N SER A 402 11.88 2.52 43.71
CA SER A 402 12.01 3.48 44.82
C SER A 402 11.44 2.98 46.14
N ASP A 403 10.28 2.30 46.13
CA ASP A 403 9.73 1.68 47.35
C ASP A 403 10.66 0.59 47.90
N ASN A 404 11.52 0.01 47.06
CA ASN A 404 12.54 -0.94 47.48
C ASN A 404 13.84 -0.28 48.01
N SER A 405 14.15 0.97 47.65
CA SER A 405 15.33 1.71 48.14
C SER A 405 15.13 2.34 49.51
N ASP A 406 13.94 2.90 49.79
CA ASP A 406 13.66 3.64 51.02
C ASP A 406 13.60 2.73 52.26
N GLY A 407 13.23 1.45 52.07
CA GLY A 407 13.30 0.43 53.11
C GLY A 407 14.73 0.00 53.48
N ASN A 408 15.78 0.60 52.92
CA ASN A 408 17.18 0.32 53.27
C ASN A 408 17.77 1.36 54.24
N GLU A 409 17.26 2.61 54.22
CA GLU A 409 17.72 3.68 55.12
C GLU A 409 17.11 3.54 56.54
N GLN A 410 15.83 3.18 56.66
CA GLN A 410 15.18 3.02 57.98
C GLN A 410 15.73 1.86 58.82
N ASN A 411 16.37 0.87 58.21
CA ASN A 411 16.90 -0.31 58.93
C ASN A 411 18.38 -0.12 59.34
N GLN A 412 19.02 0.98 58.92
CA GLN A 412 20.39 1.32 59.32
C GLN A 412 20.42 2.13 60.62
N ASP A 413 19.43 3.02 60.85
CA ASP A 413 19.33 3.85 62.06
C ASP A 413 19.05 3.07 63.35
N VAL A 414 18.50 1.86 63.27
CA VAL A 414 18.21 1.03 64.46
C VAL A 414 19.45 0.29 64.98
N LYS A 415 20.53 0.21 64.17
CA LYS A 415 21.77 -0.47 64.60
C LYS A 415 22.72 0.38 65.44
N ASP A 416 22.56 1.70 65.45
CA ASP A 416 23.48 2.61 66.17
C ASP A 416 22.97 3.05 67.57
N VAL A 417 21.88 2.45 68.08
CA VAL A 417 21.28 2.81 69.39
C VAL A 417 21.08 1.60 70.34
N ALA A 418 21.85 0.51 70.18
CA ALA A 418 21.80 -0.63 71.10
C ALA A 418 23.16 -0.92 71.76
#